data_AF-A0A077ZPL0-F1
#
_entry.id   AF-A0A077ZPL0-F1
#
_cell.length_a   1.000
_cell.length_b   1.000
_cell.length_c   1.000
_cell.angle_alpha   90.00
_cell.angle_beta   90.00
_cell.angle_gamma   90.00
#
_symmetry.space_group_name_H-M   'P 1'
#
loop_
_entity.id
_entity.type
_entity.pdbx_description
1 polymer ?
#
loop_
_entity_poly.entity_id
_entity_poly.type
_entity_poly.pdbx_seq_one_letter_code
_entity_poly.pdbx_strand_id
1 'polypeptide(L)'
;MKKIQDKDPLKLRNSPGSGKVYTLLVISLALFAAGIALFLISFFSESGKFNRGYYANIYTWNRERLADRMSSVEISFKIMPTLDDLRNRDQFPMEHRSSANEVDQQQVQWNEFFNYKQSYFWYNNTVKNFPQFHYEETQEDSNVSETFCVHLWWNLPRSEEKTFGLHHDVFGQPDCENSAQHTSYKWKANDPTTGQNFKLWKKVNLNLECSQESLTCKLECSQLGGVVGKDGQCHAYDIVDRICLTLDIMLSEDRRSEELYSNGGCYDGHVAHYQRAQPDHLYKLDYVPVEVRSQNDPYVVWAQSNYKINEDTSKLQMTSYVLLIAAFFFGLLTCVSYQSSKAQSSSESKSLNF
;
A
#
# COMPACT_ATOMS: atom_id res chain seq x y z
N MET A 1 22.38 14.89 68.32
CA MET A 1 22.62 14.51 66.90
C MET A 1 22.13 13.08 66.68
N LYS A 2 21.00 12.89 65.97
CA LYS A 2 20.56 11.55 65.54
C LYS A 2 21.48 11.11 64.39
N LYS A 3 22.27 10.05 64.58
CA LYS A 3 22.97 9.38 63.49
C LYS A 3 21.93 8.89 62.49
N ILE A 4 21.90 9.50 61.31
CA ILE A 4 21.23 8.92 60.14
C ILE A 4 22.06 7.68 59.82
N GLN A 5 21.57 6.51 60.24
CA GLN A 5 22.11 5.25 59.74
C GLN A 5 21.81 5.20 58.25
N ASP A 6 22.85 5.29 57.43
CA ASP A 6 22.82 4.90 56.03
C ASP A 6 22.36 3.43 55.95
N LYS A 7 21.06 3.25 55.78
CA LYS A 7 20.48 1.96 55.39
C LYS A 7 20.71 1.82 53.90
N ASP A 8 21.91 1.34 53.58
CA ASP A 8 22.26 0.89 52.25
C ASP A 8 21.18 -0.09 51.77
N PRO A 9 20.32 0.29 50.80
CA PRO A 9 19.15 -0.48 50.42
C PRO A 9 19.51 -1.86 49.83
N LEU A 10 20.79 -2.09 49.53
CA LEU A 10 21.33 -3.34 49.00
C LEU A 10 21.73 -4.37 50.08
N LYS A 11 21.70 -4.03 51.38
CA LYS A 11 22.01 -4.97 52.49
C LYS A 11 20.87 -5.94 52.85
N LEU A 12 19.97 -6.25 51.92
CA LEU A 12 18.92 -7.27 52.09
C LEU A 12 19.45 -8.72 52.11
N ARG A 13 20.73 -8.93 51.79
CA ARG A 13 21.31 -10.27 51.53
C ARG A 13 21.19 -11.30 52.69
N ASN A 14 20.92 -10.86 53.93
CA ASN A 14 20.96 -11.74 55.11
C ASN A 14 19.60 -11.94 55.83
N SER A 15 18.47 -11.48 55.27
CA SER A 15 17.14 -11.67 55.89
C SER A 15 16.42 -12.92 55.33
N PRO A 16 15.79 -13.76 56.17
CA PRO A 16 14.97 -14.88 55.69
C PRO A 16 13.83 -14.34 54.81
N GLY A 17 13.84 -14.71 53.52
CA GLY A 17 12.89 -14.22 52.50
C GLY A 17 13.48 -13.25 51.46
N SER A 18 14.68 -12.71 51.70
CA SER A 18 15.33 -11.78 50.76
C SER A 18 15.76 -12.43 49.43
N GLY A 19 16.04 -13.73 49.43
CA GLY A 19 16.36 -14.49 48.23
C GLY A 19 15.23 -14.46 47.20
N LYS A 20 13.97 -14.60 47.63
CA LYS A 20 12.79 -14.54 46.74
C LYS A 20 12.62 -13.15 46.13
N VAL A 21 12.75 -12.10 46.94
CA VAL A 21 12.66 -10.70 46.47
C VAL A 21 13.77 -10.39 45.46
N TYR A 22 15.00 -10.84 45.74
CA TYR A 22 16.14 -10.66 44.83
C TYR A 22 15.95 -11.41 43.51
N THR A 23 15.50 -12.68 43.54
CA THR A 23 15.24 -13.45 42.32
C THR A 23 14.14 -12.81 41.47
N LEU A 24 13.03 -12.37 42.07
CA LEU A 24 11.95 -11.71 41.33
C LEU A 24 12.41 -10.38 40.70
N LEU A 25 13.25 -9.62 41.41
CA LEU A 25 13.84 -8.39 40.88
C LEU A 25 14.76 -8.66 39.68
N VAL A 26 15.64 -9.66 39.78
CA VAL A 26 16.55 -10.04 38.69
C VAL A 26 15.77 -10.54 37.47
N ILE A 27 14.73 -11.35 37.67
CA ILE A 27 13.85 -11.80 36.58
C ILE A 27 13.13 -10.61 35.93
N SER A 28 12.56 -9.71 36.72
CA SER A 28 11.89 -8.50 36.21
C SER A 28 12.85 -7.65 35.35
N LEU A 29 14.07 -7.41 35.83
CA LEU A 29 15.08 -6.64 35.09
C LEU A 29 15.55 -7.35 33.82
N ALA A 30 15.75 -8.67 33.87
CA ALA A 30 16.16 -9.45 32.69
C ALA A 30 15.07 -9.45 31.60
N LEU A 31 13.80 -9.63 32.00
CA LEU A 31 12.66 -9.55 31.08
C LEU A 31 12.48 -8.15 30.52
N PHE A 32 12.66 -7.10 31.32
CA PHE A 32 12.61 -5.73 30.86
C PHE A 32 13.71 -5.45 29.82
N ALA A 33 14.96 -5.82 30.13
CA ALA A 33 16.09 -5.65 29.22
C ALA A 33 15.89 -6.41 27.91
N ALA A 34 15.45 -7.66 27.96
CA ALA A 34 15.14 -8.46 26.78
C ALA A 34 13.96 -7.86 25.98
N GLY A 35 12.90 -7.42 26.65
CA GLY A 35 11.76 -6.75 26.02
C GLY A 35 12.16 -5.48 25.29
N ILE A 36 12.94 -4.60 25.95
CA ILE A 36 13.47 -3.38 25.32
C ILE A 36 14.41 -3.71 24.16
N ALA A 37 15.29 -4.70 24.30
CA ALA A 37 16.19 -5.10 23.21
C ALA A 37 15.41 -5.59 21.98
N LEU A 38 14.42 -6.46 22.16
CA LEU A 38 13.55 -6.92 21.08
C LEU A 38 12.72 -5.78 20.48
N PHE A 39 12.21 -4.88 21.32
CA PHE A 39 11.52 -3.67 20.85
C PHE A 39 12.43 -2.83 19.97
N LEU A 40 13.66 -2.55 20.39
CA LEU A 40 14.61 -1.74 19.64
C LEU A 40 15.03 -2.42 18.33
N ILE A 41 15.25 -3.75 18.33
CA ILE A 41 15.52 -4.51 17.11
C ILE A 41 14.34 -4.38 16.14
N SER A 42 13.12 -4.63 16.61
CA SER A 42 11.91 -4.48 15.80
C SER A 42 11.75 -3.04 15.31
N PHE A 43 12.00 -2.05 16.16
CA PHE A 43 11.88 -0.63 15.86
C PHE A 43 12.90 -0.20 14.79
N PHE A 44 14.17 -0.60 14.89
CA PHE A 44 15.21 -0.17 13.94
C PHE A 44 15.29 -1.03 12.68
N SER A 45 14.62 -2.18 12.64
CA SER A 45 14.48 -3.00 11.43
C SER A 45 13.82 -2.24 10.27
N GLU A 46 14.01 -2.71 9.04
CA GLU A 46 13.37 -2.14 7.85
C GLU A 46 11.85 -2.15 7.96
N SER A 47 11.27 -3.26 8.41
CA SER A 47 9.84 -3.38 8.66
C SER A 47 9.34 -2.42 9.73
N GLY A 48 10.13 -2.20 10.79
CA GLY A 48 9.80 -1.22 11.83
C GLY A 48 9.81 0.23 11.31
N LYS A 49 10.77 0.56 10.44
CA LYS A 49 10.80 1.85 9.73
C LYS A 49 9.58 2.01 8.84
N PHE A 50 9.25 0.98 8.07
CA PHE A 50 8.06 0.97 7.20
C PHE A 50 6.78 1.17 8.01
N ASN A 51 6.54 0.36 9.04
CA ASN A 51 5.34 0.45 9.88
C ASN A 51 5.20 1.85 10.49
N ARG A 52 6.29 2.45 11.00
CA ARG A 52 6.27 3.83 11.49
C ARG A 52 5.87 4.83 10.41
N GLY A 53 6.49 4.75 9.24
CA GLY A 53 6.18 5.63 8.11
C GLY A 53 4.71 5.50 7.70
N TYR A 54 4.22 4.27 7.62
CA TYR A 54 2.84 3.94 7.28
C TYR A 54 1.82 4.49 8.30
N TYR A 55 2.01 4.21 9.60
CA TYR A 55 1.12 4.73 10.64
C TYR A 55 1.20 6.26 10.80
N ALA A 56 2.38 6.85 10.58
CA ALA A 56 2.53 8.30 10.53
C ALA A 56 1.77 8.90 9.34
N ASN A 57 1.76 8.22 8.19
CA ASN A 57 0.96 8.61 7.04
C ASN A 57 -0.54 8.52 7.37
N ILE A 58 -1.04 7.38 7.90
CA ILE A 58 -2.45 7.24 8.32
C ILE A 58 -2.85 8.35 9.32
N TYR A 59 -1.99 8.63 10.30
CA TYR A 59 -2.26 9.69 11.26
C TYR A 59 -2.37 11.07 10.59
N THR A 60 -1.44 11.39 9.69
CA THR A 60 -1.43 12.64 8.94
C THR A 60 -2.65 12.76 8.04
N TRP A 61 -2.97 11.68 7.31
CA TRP A 61 -4.15 11.52 6.47
C TRP A 61 -5.45 11.86 7.21
N ASN A 62 -5.64 11.24 8.38
CA ASN A 62 -6.81 11.45 9.21
C ASN A 62 -6.83 12.85 9.84
N ARG A 63 -5.69 13.34 10.31
CA ARG A 63 -5.56 14.68 10.90
C ARG A 63 -5.90 15.78 9.91
N GLU A 64 -5.45 15.66 8.66
CA GLU A 64 -5.63 16.66 7.61
C GLU A 64 -6.94 16.51 6.84
N ARG A 65 -7.73 15.47 7.16
CA ARG A 65 -9.00 15.16 6.50
C ARG A 65 -8.87 15.13 4.97
N LEU A 66 -7.75 14.60 4.47
CA LEU A 66 -7.45 14.58 3.04
C LEU A 66 -8.53 13.85 2.25
N ALA A 67 -9.08 12.77 2.80
CA ALA A 67 -10.20 12.07 2.19
C ALA A 67 -11.46 12.94 2.00
N ASP A 68 -11.74 13.84 2.96
CA ASP A 68 -12.90 14.75 2.84
C ASP A 68 -12.64 15.80 1.76
N ARG A 69 -11.41 16.33 1.69
CA ARG A 69 -11.00 17.26 0.64
C ARG A 69 -11.07 16.60 -0.75
N MET A 70 -10.51 15.40 -0.90
CA MET A 70 -10.59 14.63 -2.14
C MET A 70 -12.04 14.31 -2.51
N SER A 71 -12.91 14.00 -1.54
CA SER A 71 -14.33 13.73 -1.80
C SER A 71 -15.11 14.95 -2.30
N SER A 72 -14.58 16.16 -2.09
CA SER A 72 -15.19 17.38 -2.59
C SER A 72 -14.79 17.72 -4.03
N VAL A 73 -13.80 17.03 -4.61
CA VAL A 73 -13.35 17.30 -5.98
C VAL A 73 -14.08 16.37 -6.95
N GLU A 74 -14.56 16.94 -8.06
CA GLU A 74 -15.02 16.17 -9.20
C GLU A 74 -13.86 16.03 -10.18
N ILE A 75 -13.49 14.80 -10.51
CA ILE A 75 -12.49 14.52 -11.55
C ILE A 75 -13.23 14.11 -12.82
N SER A 76 -12.58 14.11 -13.96
CA SER A 76 -13.08 13.53 -15.20
C SER A 76 -11.90 12.96 -15.95
N PHE A 77 -12.11 11.90 -16.72
CA PHE A 77 -11.02 11.32 -17.51
C PHE A 77 -11.43 10.98 -18.93
N LYS A 78 -10.41 10.81 -19.77
CA LYS A 78 -10.52 10.29 -21.12
C LYS A 78 -9.33 9.42 -21.46
N ILE A 79 -9.59 8.30 -22.13
CA ILE A 79 -8.57 7.36 -22.59
C ILE A 79 -8.38 7.55 -24.09
N MET A 80 -7.13 7.63 -24.55
CA MET A 80 -6.77 7.86 -25.95
C MET A 80 -5.58 6.99 -26.37
N PRO A 81 -5.46 6.57 -27.64
CA PRO A 81 -6.50 6.67 -28.65
C PRO A 81 -7.69 5.75 -28.32
N THR A 82 -8.81 5.90 -29.01
CA THR A 82 -10.01 5.05 -28.82
C THR A 82 -10.31 4.23 -30.08
N LEU A 83 -11.09 3.17 -29.91
CA LEU A 83 -11.62 2.36 -31.01
C LEU A 83 -12.89 2.93 -31.64
N ASP A 84 -13.77 3.55 -30.85
CA ASP A 84 -15.11 3.98 -31.27
C ASP A 84 -15.27 5.50 -31.23
N ASP A 85 -15.50 6.10 -32.40
CA ASP A 85 -15.68 7.54 -32.59
C ASP A 85 -16.87 8.10 -31.78
N LEU A 86 -17.89 7.27 -31.50
CA LEU A 86 -19.10 7.66 -30.77
C LEU A 86 -18.83 7.84 -29.27
N ARG A 87 -18.10 6.91 -28.64
CA ARG A 87 -17.73 7.00 -27.22
C ARG A 87 -16.59 7.96 -26.95
N ASN A 88 -15.83 8.34 -27.96
CA ASN A 88 -14.77 9.33 -27.87
C ASN A 88 -15.30 10.78 -27.62
N ARG A 89 -16.61 10.98 -27.45
CA ARG A 89 -17.20 12.27 -26.98
C ARG A 89 -17.43 12.31 -25.48
N ASP A 90 -17.51 11.16 -24.85
CA ASP A 90 -17.96 11.06 -23.47
C ASP A 90 -16.75 11.21 -22.56
N GLN A 91 -16.56 12.41 -22.02
CA GLN A 91 -15.83 12.56 -20.77
C GLN A 91 -16.60 11.77 -19.72
N PHE A 92 -15.89 10.96 -18.93
CA PHE A 92 -16.53 10.23 -17.83
C PHE A 92 -16.37 11.07 -16.57
N PRO A 93 -17.42 11.80 -16.13
CA PRO A 93 -17.38 12.54 -14.88
C PRO A 93 -17.27 11.58 -13.70
N MET A 94 -16.53 12.02 -12.69
CA MET A 94 -16.11 11.17 -11.58
C MET A 94 -16.85 11.55 -10.30
N GLU A 95 -17.87 10.76 -9.96
CA GLU A 95 -18.51 10.85 -8.65
C GLU A 95 -17.66 10.13 -7.58
N HIS A 96 -17.34 10.83 -6.48
CA HIS A 96 -16.75 10.19 -5.31
C HIS A 96 -17.77 9.24 -4.66
N ARG A 97 -17.53 7.93 -4.74
CA ARG A 97 -18.36 6.93 -4.05
C ARG A 97 -17.70 6.56 -2.73
N SER A 98 -18.30 7.01 -1.63
CA SER A 98 -17.87 6.66 -0.26
C SER A 98 -18.21 5.22 0.14
N SER A 99 -18.98 4.50 -0.69
CA SER A 99 -19.36 3.10 -0.45
C SER A 99 -18.79 2.19 -1.53
N ALA A 100 -17.79 1.39 -1.14
CA ALA A 100 -17.35 0.23 -1.91
C ALA A 100 -18.54 -0.72 -2.10
N ASN A 101 -18.76 -1.22 -3.31
CA ASN A 101 -19.77 -2.24 -3.58
C ASN A 101 -19.40 -3.52 -2.80
N GLU A 102 -20.36 -4.39 -2.43
CA GLU A 102 -20.07 -5.60 -1.62
C GLU A 102 -19.00 -6.52 -2.25
N VAL A 103 -18.90 -6.54 -3.59
CA VAL A 103 -17.86 -7.27 -4.33
C VAL A 103 -16.47 -6.61 -4.17
N ASP A 104 -16.42 -5.28 -4.07
CA ASP A 104 -15.19 -4.52 -3.81
C ASP A 104 -14.77 -4.67 -2.34
N GLN A 105 -15.73 -4.76 -1.42
CA GLN A 105 -15.47 -5.08 0.00
C GLN A 105 -14.87 -6.49 0.18
N GLN A 106 -15.20 -7.45 -0.69
CA GLN A 106 -14.62 -8.80 -0.66
C GLN A 106 -13.18 -8.87 -1.19
N GLN A 107 -12.76 -7.98 -2.10
CA GLN A 107 -11.33 -7.86 -2.45
C GLN A 107 -10.54 -7.11 -1.36
N VAL A 108 -11.24 -6.35 -0.50
CA VAL A 108 -10.66 -5.62 0.62
C VAL A 108 -11.02 -6.31 1.95
N GLN A 109 -10.65 -7.59 2.13
CA GLN A 109 -10.73 -8.32 3.41
C GLN A 109 -9.71 -7.80 4.45
N TRP A 110 -9.70 -6.50 4.72
CA TRP A 110 -8.61 -5.84 5.45
C TRP A 110 -9.13 -5.06 6.66
N ASN A 111 -10.02 -5.67 7.45
CA ASN A 111 -10.62 -5.10 8.66
C ASN A 111 -9.63 -4.47 9.66
N GLU A 112 -8.35 -4.85 9.64
CA GLU A 112 -7.30 -4.27 10.50
C GLU A 112 -6.73 -2.94 9.97
N PHE A 113 -7.01 -2.58 8.71
CA PHE A 113 -6.40 -1.47 7.98
C PHE A 113 -7.37 -0.31 7.66
N PHE A 114 -8.64 -0.44 8.03
CA PHE A 114 -9.73 0.51 7.69
C PHE A 114 -9.92 1.68 8.67
N ASN A 115 -8.96 2.01 9.52
CA ASN A 115 -9.09 3.18 10.40
C ASN A 115 -8.94 4.53 9.65
N TYR A 116 -9.05 4.56 8.33
CA TYR A 116 -8.99 5.77 7.52
C TYR A 116 -10.03 5.75 6.39
N LYS A 117 -10.51 6.94 6.02
CA LYS A 117 -11.42 7.12 4.88
C LYS A 117 -10.61 7.15 3.59
N GLN A 118 -10.97 6.37 2.59
CA GLN A 118 -10.20 6.25 1.35
C GLN A 118 -10.49 7.40 0.37
N SER A 119 -9.56 7.66 -0.55
CA SER A 119 -9.66 8.75 -1.55
C SER A 119 -9.83 8.30 -3.00
N TYR A 120 -10.28 7.06 -3.21
CA TYR A 120 -10.34 6.49 -4.55
C TYR A 120 -11.58 6.95 -5.33
N PHE A 121 -11.38 7.16 -6.62
CA PHE A 121 -12.42 7.27 -7.64
C PHE A 121 -12.34 6.02 -8.53
N TRP A 122 -13.46 5.37 -8.83
CA TRP A 122 -13.47 4.04 -9.46
C TRP A 122 -14.37 3.98 -10.70
N TYR A 123 -13.83 3.44 -11.81
CA TYR A 123 -14.54 3.19 -13.07
C TYR A 123 -14.35 1.75 -13.50
N ASN A 124 -15.43 1.02 -13.71
CA ASN A 124 -15.37 -0.37 -14.18
C ASN A 124 -16.01 -0.60 -15.55
N ASN A 125 -16.38 0.44 -16.30
CA ASN A 125 -17.05 0.30 -17.58
C ASN A 125 -16.15 0.68 -18.75
N THR A 126 -15.15 -0.16 -19.05
CA THR A 126 -14.26 0.01 -20.21
C THR A 126 -14.76 -0.76 -21.44
N VAL A 127 -16.00 -1.23 -21.42
CA VAL A 127 -16.61 -2.04 -22.48
C VAL A 127 -16.43 -1.34 -23.82
N LYS A 128 -15.79 -2.01 -24.78
CA LYS A 128 -15.47 -1.51 -26.14
C LYS A 128 -14.50 -0.31 -26.21
N ASN A 129 -13.92 0.15 -25.11
CA ASN A 129 -12.83 1.14 -25.17
C ASN A 129 -11.52 0.49 -25.61
N PHE A 130 -11.38 -0.81 -25.35
CA PHE A 130 -10.16 -1.57 -25.60
C PHE A 130 -10.37 -2.70 -26.63
N PRO A 131 -9.36 -2.98 -27.48
CA PRO A 131 -9.33 -4.16 -28.33
C PRO A 131 -9.30 -5.43 -27.50
N GLN A 132 -9.81 -6.52 -28.09
CA GLN A 132 -9.66 -7.86 -27.53
C GLN A 132 -8.28 -8.40 -27.86
N PHE A 133 -7.70 -9.14 -26.92
CA PHE A 133 -6.45 -9.85 -27.11
C PHE A 133 -6.72 -11.36 -27.12
N HIS A 134 -6.47 -12.01 -28.26
CA HIS A 134 -6.48 -13.45 -28.36
C HIS A 134 -5.04 -13.94 -28.19
N TYR A 135 -4.76 -14.67 -27.11
CA TYR A 135 -3.45 -15.28 -26.91
C TYR A 135 -3.48 -16.70 -27.44
N GLU A 136 -2.88 -16.94 -28.60
CA GLU A 136 -2.75 -18.28 -29.16
C GLU A 136 -1.36 -18.85 -28.87
N GLU A 137 -1.25 -20.15 -28.59
CA GLU A 137 0.07 -20.80 -28.46
C GLU A 137 0.93 -20.66 -29.74
N THR A 138 0.29 -20.53 -30.90
CA THR A 138 0.97 -20.36 -32.19
C THR A 138 1.27 -18.91 -32.57
N GLN A 139 0.92 -17.95 -31.71
CA GLN A 139 0.99 -16.53 -32.04
C GLN A 139 2.44 -16.09 -32.27
N GLU A 140 2.67 -15.37 -33.38
CA GLU A 140 4.00 -14.85 -33.68
C GLU A 140 4.42 -13.72 -32.72
N ASP A 141 5.74 -13.65 -32.51
CA ASP A 141 6.47 -12.88 -31.50
C ASP A 141 6.24 -11.35 -31.48
N SER A 142 5.36 -10.79 -32.30
CA SER A 142 5.29 -9.35 -32.61
C SER A 142 4.16 -8.54 -31.97
N ASN A 143 3.11 -9.16 -31.43
CA ASN A 143 1.90 -8.42 -31.09
C ASN A 143 1.97 -7.76 -29.69
N VAL A 144 2.73 -6.68 -29.55
CA VAL A 144 2.66 -5.78 -28.39
C VAL A 144 1.51 -4.79 -28.59
N SER A 145 0.75 -4.45 -27.55
CA SER A 145 -0.29 -3.45 -27.69
C SER A 145 0.31 -2.08 -27.99
N GLU A 146 -0.44 -1.26 -28.73
CA GLU A 146 -0.17 0.17 -28.81
C GLU A 146 -0.17 0.81 -27.41
N THR A 147 0.53 1.94 -27.28
CA THR A 147 0.48 2.77 -26.07
C THR A 147 -0.81 3.58 -26.07
N PHE A 148 -1.58 3.42 -25.00
CA PHE A 148 -2.74 4.24 -24.64
C PHE A 148 -2.32 5.28 -23.59
N CYS A 149 -3.13 6.32 -23.42
CA CYS A 149 -2.89 7.47 -22.57
C CYS A 149 -4.19 7.82 -21.84
N VAL A 150 -4.14 7.97 -20.51
CA VAL A 150 -5.27 8.47 -19.72
C VAL A 150 -5.02 9.93 -19.35
N HIS A 151 -5.89 10.81 -19.81
CA HIS A 151 -5.88 12.22 -19.43
C HIS A 151 -6.92 12.50 -18.34
N LEU A 152 -6.55 13.35 -17.39
CA LEU A 152 -7.37 13.75 -16.24
C LEU A 152 -7.68 15.25 -16.27
N TRP A 153 -8.93 15.57 -15.97
CA TRP A 153 -9.40 16.90 -15.63
C TRP A 153 -10.01 16.93 -14.24
N TRP A 154 -10.13 18.11 -13.66
CA TRP A 154 -10.79 18.30 -12.37
C TRP A 154 -11.64 19.57 -12.32
N ASN A 155 -12.59 19.61 -11.41
CA ASN A 155 -13.40 20.77 -11.11
C ASN A 155 -13.69 20.84 -9.60
N LEU A 156 -13.74 22.05 -9.07
CA LEU A 156 -14.28 22.31 -7.74
C LEU A 156 -15.78 22.54 -7.88
N PRO A 157 -16.64 21.89 -7.07
CA PRO A 157 -18.05 22.20 -7.03
C PRO A 157 -18.20 23.63 -6.48
N ARG A 158 -18.22 24.62 -7.37
CA ARG A 158 -18.62 25.98 -6.98
C ARG A 158 -20.08 25.92 -6.55
N SER A 159 -20.39 26.60 -5.46
CA SER A 159 -21.74 26.61 -4.89
C SER A 159 -22.75 27.10 -5.93
N GLU A 160 -23.77 26.29 -6.16
CA GLU A 160 -25.06 26.61 -6.78
C GLU A 160 -25.12 27.09 -8.24
N GLU A 161 -24.03 27.55 -8.84
CA GLU A 161 -24.03 27.84 -10.28
C GLU A 161 -23.73 26.58 -11.10
N LYS A 162 -24.76 26.05 -11.76
CA LYS A 162 -24.69 25.00 -12.79
C LYS A 162 -23.91 25.46 -14.03
N THR A 163 -22.68 25.94 -13.87
CA THR A 163 -21.73 26.04 -14.97
C THR A 163 -21.06 24.68 -15.13
N PHE A 164 -21.80 23.74 -15.74
CA PHE A 164 -21.18 22.61 -16.41
C PHE A 164 -20.21 23.19 -17.45
N GLY A 165 -18.89 22.97 -17.32
CA GLY A 165 -17.99 23.14 -18.47
C GLY A 165 -16.63 23.80 -18.27
N LEU A 166 -16.17 24.13 -17.05
CA LEU A 166 -14.77 24.51 -16.84
C LEU A 166 -14.03 23.41 -16.06
N HIS A 167 -13.82 22.30 -16.75
CA HIS A 167 -12.86 21.30 -16.32
C HIS A 167 -11.46 21.88 -16.49
N HIS A 168 -10.71 21.98 -15.39
CA HIS A 168 -9.31 22.37 -15.41
C HIS A 168 -8.45 21.13 -15.67
N ASP A 169 -7.41 21.28 -16.49
CA ASP A 169 -6.43 20.20 -16.66
C ASP A 169 -5.76 19.90 -15.31
N VAL A 170 -5.55 18.62 -15.02
CA VAL A 170 -4.64 18.23 -13.94
C VAL A 170 -3.22 18.57 -14.39
N PHE A 171 -2.49 19.29 -13.55
CA PHE A 171 -1.14 19.76 -13.86
C PHE A 171 -0.11 18.62 -13.83
N GLY A 172 0.98 18.79 -14.59
CA GLY A 172 2.11 17.85 -14.59
C GLY A 172 1.86 16.53 -15.32
N GLN A 173 0.79 16.42 -16.11
CA GLN A 173 0.59 15.26 -16.99
C GLN A 173 1.60 15.30 -18.15
N PRO A 174 2.36 14.21 -18.40
CA PRO A 174 3.36 14.18 -19.47
C PRO A 174 2.72 14.11 -20.85
N ASP A 175 3.49 14.33 -21.91
CA ASP A 175 3.00 14.14 -23.28
C ASP A 175 2.68 12.67 -23.56
N CYS A 176 1.54 12.41 -24.21
CA CYS A 176 1.18 11.08 -24.65
C CYS A 176 2.08 10.63 -25.80
N GLU A 177 2.69 9.45 -25.68
CA GLU A 177 3.70 8.92 -26.63
C GLU A 177 3.15 8.78 -28.07
N ASN A 178 1.86 8.44 -28.20
CA ASN A 178 1.24 8.10 -29.48
C ASN A 178 0.36 9.21 -30.07
N SER A 179 0.39 10.43 -29.54
CA SER A 179 -0.50 11.54 -29.92
C SER A 179 -0.41 11.96 -31.40
N ALA A 180 0.69 11.65 -32.09
CA ALA A 180 0.94 12.05 -33.47
C ALA A 180 0.86 10.90 -34.51
N GLN A 181 0.55 9.67 -34.10
CA GLN A 181 0.77 8.49 -34.96
C GLN A 181 -0.50 8.01 -35.67
N HIS A 182 -0.37 7.65 -36.95
CA HIS A 182 -1.40 6.98 -37.76
C HIS A 182 -1.58 5.50 -37.36
N THR A 183 -1.90 5.26 -36.08
CA THR A 183 -2.23 3.91 -35.59
C THR A 183 -3.59 3.44 -36.13
N SER A 184 -3.94 2.16 -35.93
CA SER A 184 -5.30 1.66 -36.22
C SER A 184 -6.36 2.28 -35.31
N TYR A 185 -5.94 2.91 -34.20
CA TYR A 185 -6.76 3.63 -33.25
C TYR A 185 -6.77 5.13 -33.59
N LYS A 186 -7.91 5.79 -33.39
CA LYS A 186 -8.07 7.18 -33.82
C LYS A 186 -7.84 8.15 -32.67
N TRP A 187 -6.96 9.12 -32.91
CA TRP A 187 -6.83 10.36 -32.15
C TRP A 187 -7.65 11.44 -32.86
N LYS A 188 -8.55 12.15 -32.16
CA LYS A 188 -9.28 13.29 -32.73
C LYS A 188 -8.45 14.56 -32.62
N ALA A 189 -8.76 15.54 -33.47
CA ALA A 189 -8.07 16.84 -33.47
C ALA A 189 -8.13 17.60 -32.13
N ASN A 190 -9.16 17.34 -31.32
CA ASN A 190 -9.38 17.99 -30.02
C ASN A 190 -9.06 17.06 -28.83
N ASP A 191 -8.45 15.90 -29.07
CA ASP A 191 -8.03 15.01 -27.99
C ASP A 191 -6.81 15.63 -27.28
N PRO A 192 -6.81 15.67 -25.93
CA PRO A 192 -5.70 16.26 -25.18
C PRO A 192 -4.40 15.51 -25.48
N THR A 193 -3.30 16.25 -25.64
CA THR A 193 -1.99 15.67 -26.02
C THR A 193 -1.20 15.15 -24.82
N THR A 194 -1.69 15.35 -23.61
CA THR A 194 -1.03 14.96 -22.35
C THR A 194 -1.83 13.90 -21.61
N GLY A 195 -1.17 13.15 -20.74
CA GLY A 195 -1.78 12.13 -19.91
C GLY A 195 -0.76 11.05 -19.52
N GLN A 196 -1.24 10.02 -18.83
CA GLN A 196 -0.40 8.93 -18.36
C GLN A 196 -0.44 7.74 -19.32
N ASN A 197 0.73 7.35 -19.83
CA ASN A 197 0.87 6.26 -20.81
C ASN A 197 0.78 4.87 -20.15
N PHE A 198 0.14 3.93 -20.85
CA PHE A 198 0.06 2.52 -20.46
C PHE A 198 -0.16 1.62 -21.68
N LYS A 199 0.03 0.32 -21.51
CA LYS A 199 -0.26 -0.70 -22.53
C LYS A 199 -1.36 -1.62 -22.03
N LEU A 200 -2.12 -2.18 -22.96
CA LEU A 200 -3.14 -3.18 -22.65
C LEU A 200 -2.55 -4.57 -22.50
N TRP A 201 -1.50 -4.86 -23.26
CA TRP A 201 -0.68 -6.04 -23.05
C TRP A 201 0.75 -5.81 -23.52
N LYS A 202 1.68 -6.51 -22.89
CA LYS A 202 3.11 -6.47 -23.22
C LYS A 202 3.67 -7.87 -23.30
N LYS A 203 4.61 -8.08 -24.23
CA LYS A 203 5.42 -9.30 -24.28
C LYS A 203 6.47 -9.25 -23.18
N VAL A 204 6.65 -10.35 -22.47
CA VAL A 204 7.65 -10.53 -21.44
C VAL A 204 8.50 -11.73 -21.79
N ASN A 205 9.82 -11.53 -21.89
CA ASN A 205 10.75 -12.64 -22.06
C ASN A 205 11.03 -13.27 -20.70
N LEU A 206 10.90 -14.60 -20.62
CA LEU A 206 11.11 -15.36 -19.39
C LEU A 206 12.55 -15.83 -19.21
N ASN A 207 13.46 -15.39 -20.09
CA ASN A 207 14.89 -15.70 -20.08
C ASN A 207 15.18 -17.21 -20.03
N LEU A 208 14.29 -18.02 -20.61
CA LEU A 208 14.44 -19.47 -20.75
C LEU A 208 14.62 -19.77 -22.24
N GLU A 209 15.81 -20.24 -22.60
CA GLU A 209 16.14 -20.66 -23.97
C GLU A 209 15.81 -22.14 -24.14
N CYS A 210 14.89 -22.42 -25.03
CA CYS A 210 14.43 -23.76 -25.34
C CYS A 210 14.84 -24.18 -26.75
N SER A 211 15.49 -25.34 -26.86
CA SER A 211 15.48 -26.07 -28.12
C SER A 211 14.03 -26.42 -28.47
N GLN A 212 13.61 -26.14 -29.71
CA GLN A 212 12.24 -26.40 -30.18
C GLN A 212 11.83 -27.88 -30.06
N GLU A 213 12.80 -28.80 -29.97
CA GLU A 213 12.59 -30.24 -29.83
C GLU A 213 12.53 -30.71 -28.36
N SER A 214 12.88 -29.84 -27.40
CA SER A 214 12.92 -30.19 -25.98
C SER A 214 11.53 -30.12 -25.34
N LEU A 215 10.90 -31.29 -25.17
CA LEU A 215 9.61 -31.41 -24.49
C LEU A 215 9.66 -30.92 -23.03
N THR A 216 10.78 -31.16 -22.35
CA THR A 216 11.00 -30.73 -20.97
C THR A 216 11.03 -29.21 -20.85
N CYS A 217 11.68 -28.52 -21.79
CA CYS A 217 11.76 -27.06 -21.77
C CYS A 217 10.41 -26.40 -22.08
N LYS A 218 9.64 -26.99 -23.02
CA LYS A 218 8.27 -26.54 -23.29
C LYS A 218 7.38 -26.64 -22.05
N LEU A 219 7.50 -27.75 -21.30
CA LEU A 219 6.75 -27.94 -20.06
C LEU A 219 7.13 -26.91 -19.00
N GLU A 220 8.43 -26.64 -18.82
CA GLU A 220 8.93 -25.61 -17.89
C GLU A 220 8.45 -24.20 -18.28
N CYS A 221 8.50 -23.87 -19.57
CA CYS A 221 7.99 -22.61 -20.10
C CYS A 221 6.48 -22.44 -19.83
N SER A 222 5.69 -23.50 -20.06
CA SER A 222 4.25 -23.51 -19.80
C SER A 222 3.91 -23.35 -18.33
N GLN A 223 4.71 -23.94 -17.42
CA GLN A 223 4.54 -23.76 -15.96
C GLN A 223 4.73 -22.31 -15.50
N LEU A 224 5.50 -21.52 -16.26
CA LEU A 224 5.69 -20.08 -16.05
C LEU A 224 4.60 -19.23 -16.75
N GLY A 225 3.58 -19.86 -17.34
CA GLY A 225 2.54 -19.23 -18.13
C GLY A 225 3.05 -18.68 -19.47
N GLY A 226 4.14 -19.24 -19.98
CA GLY A 226 4.76 -18.85 -21.24
C GLY A 226 4.58 -19.85 -22.36
N VAL A 227 5.01 -19.44 -23.55
CA VAL A 227 5.03 -20.22 -24.78
C VAL A 227 6.40 -20.06 -25.43
N VAL A 228 6.91 -21.15 -26.03
CA VAL A 228 8.21 -21.13 -26.71
C VAL A 228 8.04 -20.54 -28.10
N GLY A 229 8.65 -19.39 -28.34
CA GLY A 229 8.67 -18.70 -29.63
C GLY A 229 9.46 -19.46 -30.70
N LYS A 230 9.33 -19.00 -31.95
CA LYS A 230 10.09 -19.59 -33.08
C LYS A 230 11.59 -19.32 -32.94
N ASP A 231 11.96 -18.27 -32.24
CA ASP A 231 13.33 -17.94 -31.84
C ASP A 231 13.91 -18.89 -30.77
N GLY A 232 13.10 -19.84 -30.26
CA GLY A 232 13.49 -20.72 -29.17
C GLY A 232 13.44 -20.03 -27.81
N GLN A 233 12.92 -18.81 -27.70
CA GLN A 233 12.81 -18.10 -26.44
C GLN A 233 11.44 -18.34 -25.81
N CYS A 234 11.42 -18.67 -24.54
CA CYS A 234 10.18 -18.69 -23.76
C CYS A 234 9.72 -17.26 -23.48
N HIS A 235 8.54 -16.90 -23.97
CA HIS A 235 7.92 -15.61 -23.72
C HIS A 235 6.50 -15.79 -23.18
N ALA A 236 5.99 -14.75 -22.55
CA ALA A 236 4.61 -14.68 -22.13
C ALA A 236 4.03 -13.30 -22.44
N TYR A 237 2.73 -13.16 -22.24
CA TYR A 237 2.05 -11.87 -22.27
C TYR A 237 1.57 -11.49 -20.88
N ASP A 238 1.76 -10.23 -20.55
CA ASP A 238 1.19 -9.62 -19.36
C ASP A 238 0.03 -8.71 -19.83
N ILE A 239 -1.17 -8.95 -19.34
CA ILE A 239 -2.41 -8.24 -19.70
C ILE A 239 -2.76 -7.26 -18.60
N VAL A 240 -3.17 -6.05 -18.96
CA VAL A 240 -3.67 -5.07 -18.00
C VAL A 240 -4.89 -5.63 -17.27
N ASP A 241 -4.88 -5.53 -15.95
CA ASP A 241 -6.04 -5.88 -15.12
C ASP A 241 -6.62 -4.67 -14.41
N ARG A 242 -5.83 -3.62 -14.18
CA ARG A 242 -6.21 -2.44 -13.42
C ARG A 242 -5.32 -1.26 -13.79
N ILE A 243 -5.92 -0.08 -13.80
CA ILE A 243 -5.25 1.19 -14.02
C ILE A 243 -5.42 2.00 -12.73
N CYS A 244 -4.35 2.58 -12.20
CA CYS A 244 -4.38 3.39 -10.99
C CYS A 244 -3.45 4.60 -11.15
N LEU A 245 -4.05 5.79 -11.10
CA LEU A 245 -3.38 7.09 -11.19
C LEU A 245 -3.31 7.74 -9.81
N THR A 246 -2.26 8.51 -9.56
CA THR A 246 -2.07 9.26 -8.32
C THR A 246 -2.15 10.76 -8.56
N LEU A 247 -2.86 11.45 -7.67
CA LEU A 247 -2.98 12.91 -7.65
C LEU A 247 -2.48 13.47 -6.32
N ASP A 248 -1.98 14.69 -6.35
CA ASP A 248 -1.69 15.46 -5.14
C ASP A 248 -2.34 16.85 -5.21
N ILE A 249 -2.77 17.37 -4.05
CA ILE A 249 -3.30 18.72 -3.94
C ILE A 249 -2.15 19.62 -3.49
N MET A 250 -1.66 20.47 -4.39
CA MET A 250 -0.61 21.44 -4.06
C MET A 250 -1.16 22.87 -4.14
N LEU A 251 -0.49 23.79 -3.46
CA LEU A 251 -0.76 25.22 -3.65
C LEU A 251 -0.22 25.66 -5.01
N SER A 252 -1.02 26.42 -5.75
CA SER A 252 -0.60 27.07 -6.99
C SER A 252 0.64 27.94 -6.78
N GLU A 253 1.35 28.29 -7.85
CA GLU A 253 2.57 29.11 -7.78
C GLU A 253 2.35 30.46 -7.05
N ASP A 254 1.17 31.04 -7.19
CA ASP A 254 0.77 32.28 -6.53
C ASP A 254 0.37 32.10 -5.05
N ARG A 255 0.31 30.85 -4.58
CA ARG A 255 -0.09 30.40 -3.23
C ARG A 255 -1.49 30.84 -2.80
N ARG A 256 -2.37 31.14 -3.75
CA ARG A 256 -3.73 31.63 -3.47
C ARG A 256 -4.80 30.58 -3.72
N SER A 257 -4.51 29.57 -4.51
CA SER A 257 -5.42 28.47 -4.84
C SER A 257 -4.75 27.12 -4.65
N GLU A 258 -5.58 26.09 -4.56
CA GLU A 258 -5.15 24.70 -4.62
C GLU A 258 -5.30 24.21 -6.06
N GLU A 259 -4.32 23.45 -6.54
CA GLU A 259 -4.30 22.82 -7.85
C GLU A 259 -4.03 21.32 -7.69
N LEU A 260 -4.58 20.52 -8.60
CA LEU A 260 -4.32 19.08 -8.65
C LEU A 260 -3.16 18.79 -9.59
N TYR A 261 -2.19 18.06 -9.08
CA TYR A 261 -1.01 17.60 -9.82
C TYR A 261 -1.07 16.08 -9.98
N SER A 262 -0.82 15.61 -11.20
CA SER A 262 -0.63 14.20 -11.49
C SER A 262 0.76 13.77 -11.04
N ASN A 263 0.84 12.66 -10.29
CA ASN A 263 2.12 12.08 -9.86
C ASN A 263 2.34 10.65 -10.35
N GLY A 264 1.84 10.35 -11.55
CA GLY A 264 2.03 9.06 -12.20
C GLY A 264 1.02 8.01 -11.72
N GLY A 265 1.51 6.80 -11.45
CA GLY A 265 0.69 5.65 -11.11
C GLY A 265 0.97 5.02 -9.75
N CYS A 266 0.04 4.16 -9.32
CA CYS A 266 0.08 3.54 -7.98
C CYS A 266 1.06 2.37 -7.87
N TYR A 267 1.54 1.81 -8.99
CA TYR A 267 2.34 0.58 -9.01
C TYR A 267 3.80 0.87 -9.30
N ASP A 268 4.56 1.29 -8.29
CA ASP A 268 5.97 1.71 -8.42
C ASP A 268 6.16 2.82 -9.48
N GLY A 269 5.19 3.75 -9.52
CA GLY A 269 5.13 4.84 -10.50
C GLY A 269 4.44 4.45 -11.82
N HIS A 270 4.18 3.16 -12.05
CA HIS A 270 3.42 2.69 -13.20
C HIS A 270 1.92 2.80 -12.99
N VAL A 271 1.25 3.17 -14.07
CA VAL A 271 -0.19 3.47 -14.10
C VAL A 271 -1.03 2.20 -14.27
N ALA A 272 -0.48 1.17 -14.90
CA ALA A 272 -1.17 -0.10 -15.12
C ALA A 272 -0.53 -1.21 -14.29
N HIS A 273 -1.39 -1.99 -13.63
CA HIS A 273 -1.05 -3.30 -13.10
C HIS A 273 -1.35 -4.35 -14.16
N TYR A 274 -0.53 -5.40 -14.20
CA TYR A 274 -0.63 -6.45 -15.20
C TYR A 274 -0.64 -7.81 -14.53
N GLN A 275 -1.42 -8.71 -15.11
CA GLN A 275 -1.46 -10.12 -14.75
C GLN A 275 -0.93 -10.97 -15.92
N ARG A 276 -0.31 -12.10 -15.59
CA ARG A 276 0.17 -13.05 -16.60
C ARG A 276 -1.00 -13.65 -17.38
N ALA A 277 -0.97 -13.51 -18.70
CA ALA A 277 -1.89 -14.16 -19.62
C ALA A 277 -1.74 -15.68 -19.58
N GLN A 278 -2.84 -16.38 -19.82
CA GLN A 278 -2.88 -17.80 -20.07
C GLN A 278 -2.99 -18.03 -21.58
N PRO A 279 -2.16 -18.93 -22.16
CA PRO A 279 -2.31 -19.35 -23.54
C PRO A 279 -3.72 -19.88 -23.84
N ASP A 280 -4.13 -19.77 -25.10
CA ASP A 280 -5.42 -20.20 -25.65
C ASP A 280 -6.64 -19.54 -24.98
N HIS A 281 -6.46 -18.29 -24.55
CA HIS A 281 -7.50 -17.50 -23.91
C HIS A 281 -7.81 -16.20 -24.65
N LEU A 282 -9.09 -15.82 -24.68
CA LEU A 282 -9.57 -14.55 -25.24
C LEU A 282 -9.83 -13.53 -24.13
N TYR A 283 -9.02 -12.49 -24.09
CA TYR A 283 -9.14 -11.38 -23.16
C TYR A 283 -9.92 -10.23 -23.80
N LYS A 284 -11.13 -9.96 -23.30
CA LYS A 284 -12.00 -8.91 -23.87
C LYS A 284 -11.77 -7.50 -23.34
N LEU A 285 -11.11 -7.35 -22.19
CA LEU A 285 -10.80 -6.05 -21.53
C LEU A 285 -12.01 -5.13 -21.33
N ASP A 286 -13.20 -5.71 -21.22
CA ASP A 286 -14.47 -4.97 -21.10
C ASP A 286 -14.64 -4.27 -19.73
N TYR A 287 -13.91 -4.70 -18.70
CA TYR A 287 -14.06 -4.22 -17.33
C TYR A 287 -12.70 -4.02 -16.64
N VAL A 288 -11.79 -3.27 -17.28
CA VAL A 288 -10.52 -2.88 -16.66
C VAL A 288 -10.79 -1.72 -15.70
N PRO A 289 -10.73 -1.92 -14.37
CA PRO A 289 -10.93 -0.84 -13.42
C PRO A 289 -9.91 0.28 -13.59
N VAL A 290 -10.38 1.52 -13.63
CA VAL A 290 -9.56 2.73 -13.57
C VAL A 290 -9.79 3.38 -12.21
N GLU A 291 -8.71 3.56 -11.47
CA GLU A 291 -8.66 4.18 -10.17
C GLU A 291 -7.90 5.49 -10.22
N VAL A 292 -8.40 6.51 -9.53
CA VAL A 292 -7.63 7.71 -9.24
C VAL A 292 -7.58 7.86 -7.73
N ARG A 293 -6.39 8.03 -7.15
CA ARG A 293 -6.19 8.10 -5.71
C ARG A 293 -5.32 9.30 -5.36
N SER A 294 -5.40 9.76 -4.11
CA SER A 294 -4.36 10.64 -3.61
C SER A 294 -3.04 9.87 -3.53
N GLN A 295 -1.92 10.52 -3.89
CA GLN A 295 -0.58 9.97 -3.70
C GLN A 295 -0.33 9.52 -2.26
N ASN A 296 -0.87 10.29 -1.31
CA ASN A 296 -0.69 10.03 0.11
C ASN A 296 -1.74 9.06 0.69
N ASP A 297 -2.62 8.48 -0.15
CA ASP A 297 -3.56 7.47 0.34
C ASP A 297 -2.76 6.29 0.92
N PRO A 298 -3.02 5.87 2.17
CA PRO A 298 -2.32 4.75 2.78
C PRO A 298 -2.31 3.48 1.91
N TYR A 299 -3.32 3.25 1.08
CA TYR A 299 -3.32 2.15 0.12
C TYR A 299 -2.20 2.27 -0.92
N VAL A 300 -1.95 3.48 -1.45
CA VAL A 300 -0.89 3.71 -2.46
C VAL A 300 0.47 3.46 -1.83
N VAL A 301 0.70 3.94 -0.61
CA VAL A 301 1.94 3.68 0.15
C VAL A 301 2.16 2.18 0.36
N TRP A 302 1.08 1.45 0.64
CA TRP A 302 1.13 0.00 0.80
C TRP A 302 1.36 -0.73 -0.53
N ALA A 303 0.70 -0.33 -1.61
CA ALA A 303 0.89 -0.90 -2.95
C ALA A 303 2.34 -0.73 -3.44
N GLN A 304 2.92 0.46 -3.26
CA GLN A 304 4.32 0.76 -3.56
C GLN A 304 5.31 -0.02 -2.67
N SER A 305 4.86 -0.56 -1.54
CA SER A 305 5.64 -1.51 -0.73
C SER A 305 5.54 -2.95 -1.22
N ASN A 306 5.04 -3.17 -2.44
CA ASN A 306 4.76 -4.48 -3.01
C ASN A 306 3.84 -5.33 -2.10
N TYR A 307 2.90 -4.67 -1.44
CA TYR A 307 1.97 -5.29 -0.48
C TYR A 307 2.65 -6.00 0.70
N LYS A 308 3.95 -5.78 0.93
CA LYS A 308 4.69 -6.42 2.02
C LYS A 308 4.52 -5.66 3.31
N ILE A 309 3.47 -6.01 4.07
CA ILE A 309 3.47 -5.75 5.50
C ILE A 309 4.28 -6.89 6.09
N ASN A 310 5.58 -6.66 6.31
CA ASN A 310 6.48 -7.69 6.82
C ASN A 310 5.98 -8.23 8.18
N GLU A 311 5.22 -9.33 8.12
CA GLU A 311 4.60 -9.98 9.27
C GLU A 311 5.64 -10.41 10.31
N ASP A 312 6.89 -10.66 9.90
CA ASP A 312 7.95 -11.14 10.78
C ASP A 312 8.25 -10.20 11.96
N THR A 313 8.05 -8.89 11.78
CA THR A 313 8.25 -7.94 12.89
C THR A 313 7.08 -7.86 13.85
N SER A 314 5.87 -8.27 13.43
CA SER A 314 4.72 -8.34 14.34
C SER A 314 4.99 -9.31 15.48
N LYS A 315 5.63 -10.47 15.21
CA LYS A 315 5.98 -11.48 16.22
C LYS A 315 7.04 -10.98 17.19
N LEU A 316 8.08 -10.30 16.70
CA LEU A 316 9.12 -9.71 17.55
C LEU A 316 8.57 -8.60 18.45
N GLN A 317 7.74 -7.73 17.88
CA GLN A 317 7.08 -6.63 18.61
C GLN A 317 6.11 -7.16 19.67
N MET A 318 5.28 -8.16 19.33
CA MET A 318 4.38 -8.84 20.27
C MET A 318 5.16 -9.54 21.39
N THR A 319 6.24 -10.26 21.06
CA THR A 319 7.11 -10.89 22.07
C THR A 319 7.72 -9.84 23.00
N SER A 320 8.18 -8.72 22.46
CA SER A 320 8.64 -7.58 23.25
C SER A 320 7.57 -7.09 24.24
N TYR A 321 6.32 -6.91 23.77
CA TYR A 321 5.23 -6.47 24.65
C TYR A 321 4.90 -7.48 25.74
N VAL A 322 4.87 -8.78 25.43
CA VAL A 322 4.68 -9.83 26.43
C VAL A 322 5.79 -9.81 27.48
N LEU A 323 7.06 -9.64 27.08
CA LEU A 323 8.18 -9.54 28.01
C LEU A 323 8.10 -8.29 28.89
N LEU A 324 7.69 -7.15 28.34
CA LEU A 324 7.51 -5.91 29.12
C LEU A 324 6.35 -6.01 30.12
N ILE A 325 5.23 -6.63 29.73
CA ILE A 325 4.10 -6.91 30.63
C ILE A 325 4.52 -7.87 31.75
N ALA A 326 5.25 -8.94 31.41
CA ALA A 326 5.78 -9.89 32.38
C ALA A 326 6.76 -9.20 33.34
N ALA A 327 7.67 -8.37 32.83
CA ALA A 327 8.61 -7.59 33.64
C ALA A 327 7.87 -6.68 34.64
N PHE A 328 6.82 -6.00 34.20
CA PHE A 328 5.96 -5.19 35.06
C PHE A 328 5.28 -6.02 36.16
N PHE A 329 4.69 -7.16 35.80
CA PHE A 329 4.05 -8.07 36.75
C PHE A 329 5.04 -8.60 37.81
N PHE A 330 6.24 -9.03 37.41
CA PHE A 330 7.30 -9.43 38.34
C PHE A 330 7.80 -8.26 39.20
N GLY A 331 7.81 -7.04 38.67
CA GLY A 331 8.10 -5.83 39.43
C GLY A 331 7.08 -5.58 40.54
N LEU A 332 5.78 -5.71 40.23
CA LEU A 332 4.70 -5.63 41.23
C LEU A 332 4.83 -6.72 42.30
N LEU A 333 5.08 -7.98 41.90
CA LEU A 333 5.31 -9.08 42.84
C LEU A 333 6.51 -8.83 43.76
N THR A 334 7.57 -8.23 43.22
CA THR A 334 8.75 -7.83 43.99
C THR A 334 8.38 -6.78 45.05
N CYS A 335 7.60 -5.76 44.67
CA CYS A 335 7.12 -4.73 45.58
C CYS A 335 6.25 -5.30 46.71
N VAL A 336 5.28 -6.15 46.38
CA VAL A 336 4.40 -6.81 47.37
C VAL A 336 5.21 -7.72 48.31
N SER A 337 6.12 -8.53 47.76
CA SER A 337 6.98 -9.43 48.55
C SER A 337 7.92 -8.66 49.47
N TYR A 338 8.44 -7.52 49.01
CA TYR A 338 9.28 -6.62 49.81
C TYR A 338 8.48 -6.01 50.97
N GLN A 339 7.26 -5.50 50.71
CA GLN A 339 6.40 -4.97 51.75
C GLN A 339 6.03 -6.03 52.79
N SER A 340 5.70 -7.24 52.36
CA SER A 340 5.43 -8.38 53.25
C SER A 340 6.62 -8.73 54.13
N SER A 341 7.83 -8.80 53.55
CA SER A 341 9.07 -9.11 54.29
C SER A 341 9.41 -8.00 55.31
N LYS A 342 9.16 -6.74 54.94
CA LYS A 342 9.33 -5.60 55.84
C LYS A 342 8.33 -5.62 56.99
N ALA A 343 7.08 -6.02 56.74
CA ALA A 343 6.07 -6.16 57.79
C ALA A 343 6.45 -7.27 58.80
N GLN A 344 6.88 -8.45 58.31
CA GLN A 344 7.29 -9.58 59.16
C GLN A 344 8.51 -9.26 60.04
N SER A 345 9.54 -8.64 59.46
CA SER A 345 10.72 -8.20 60.24
C SER A 345 10.37 -7.13 61.29
N SER A 346 9.37 -6.28 61.02
CA SER A 346 8.88 -5.31 62.01
C SER A 346 8.11 -5.99 63.17
N SER A 347 7.35 -7.05 62.91
CA SER A 347 6.65 -7.81 63.96
C SER A 347 7.61 -8.61 64.85
N GLU A 348 8.63 -9.25 64.28
CA GLU A 348 9.64 -9.99 65.06
C GLU A 348 10.41 -9.06 66.01
N SER A 349 10.79 -7.86 65.54
CA SER A 349 11.49 -6.87 66.38
C SER A 349 10.65 -6.36 67.57
N LYS A 350 9.32 -6.38 67.46
CA LYS A 350 8.41 -6.02 68.55
C LYS A 350 8.26 -7.16 69.56
N SER A 351 8.32 -8.42 69.11
CA SER A 351 8.23 -9.59 70.00
C SER A 351 9.47 -9.84 70.85
N LEU A 352 10.65 -9.36 70.42
CA LEU A 352 11.92 -9.50 71.13
C LEU A 352 12.19 -8.40 72.19
N ASN A 353 11.31 -7.41 72.31
CA ASN A 353 11.41 -6.31 73.29
C ASN A 353 10.41 -6.46 74.45
N PHE A 354 9.85 -7.65 74.65
CA PHE A 354 9.03 -7.99 75.81
C PHE A 354 9.77 -8.93 76.75
#